data_AF-Q2RQ53-F1
#
_entry.id   AF-Q2RQ53-F1
#
_cell.length_a   1.000
_cell.length_b   1.000
_cell.length_c   1.000
_cell.angle_alpha   90.00
_cell.angle_beta   90.00
_cell.angle_gamma   90.00
#
_symmetry.space_group_name_H-M   'P 1'
#
loop_
_entity.id
_entity.type
_entity.pdbx_description
1 polymer ?
#
loop_
_entity_poly.entity_id
_entity_poly.type
_entity_poly.pdbx_seq_one_letter_code
_entity_poly.pdbx_strand_id
1 'polypeptide(L)'
;MGRSSLVVSAVFAGGSLLGALCGMGPAFAEPPTADEFRTLDTVPDRMAACSDAGADAYESGDAEQIRKAMDGEIACLTVIAADLGKTFYGAEAFGADGIEGALKRLRDPLGRLYATVQNDPVACAPACGTLYTIQSEDMYRRFLATLILDISERLKDDSPVHSE
;
A
#
# COMPACT_ATOMS: atom_id res chain seq x y z
N MET A 1 24.28 -66.79 -8.93
CA MET A 1 23.77 -65.63 -9.69
C MET A 1 24.70 -64.47 -9.40
N GLY A 2 25.62 -64.19 -10.32
CA GLY A 2 26.64 -63.16 -10.18
C GLY A 2 26.20 -61.83 -10.77
N ARG A 3 26.70 -60.73 -10.22
CA ARG A 3 26.81 -59.46 -10.93
C ARG A 3 28.17 -58.84 -10.64
N SER A 4 28.91 -58.74 -11.73
CA SER A 4 30.27 -58.25 -11.86
C SER A 4 30.35 -56.75 -11.59
N SER A 5 31.43 -56.36 -10.93
CA SER A 5 32.00 -55.01 -10.98
C SER A 5 32.39 -54.67 -12.42
N LEU A 6 32.02 -53.47 -12.88
CA LEU A 6 32.69 -52.78 -13.98
C LEU A 6 32.69 -51.29 -13.67
N VAL A 7 33.86 -50.83 -13.22
CA VAL A 7 34.27 -49.43 -13.22
C VAL A 7 34.61 -49.08 -14.66
N VAL A 8 33.95 -48.07 -15.22
CA VAL A 8 34.36 -47.44 -16.47
C VAL A 8 34.42 -45.94 -16.24
N SER A 9 35.65 -45.45 -16.15
CA SER A 9 36.01 -44.04 -16.22
C SER A 9 35.69 -43.51 -17.61
N ALA A 10 34.88 -42.45 -17.69
CA ALA A 10 34.70 -41.66 -18.91
C ALA A 10 35.27 -40.26 -18.69
N VAL A 11 36.51 -40.12 -19.15
CA VAL A 11 37.19 -38.95 -19.76
C VAL A 11 36.44 -37.61 -19.69
N PHE A 12 37.03 -36.68 -18.95
CA PHE A 12 36.91 -35.23 -19.11
C PHE A 12 37.35 -34.85 -20.53
N ALA A 13 36.45 -34.26 -21.32
CA ALA A 13 36.78 -33.54 -22.54
C ALA A 13 36.04 -32.21 -22.55
N GLY A 14 36.83 -31.16 -22.79
CA GLY A 14 36.46 -29.76 -22.66
C GLY A 14 35.22 -29.33 -23.44
N GLY A 15 34.53 -28.37 -22.85
CA GLY A 15 33.38 -27.70 -23.43
C GLY A 15 33.02 -26.50 -22.56
N SER A 16 33.92 -25.54 -22.44
CA SER A 16 33.68 -24.24 -21.84
C SER A 16 32.55 -23.51 -22.57
N LEU A 17 31.32 -23.71 -22.11
CA LEU A 17 30.14 -22.91 -22.44
C LEU A 17 29.47 -22.39 -21.15
N LEU A 18 30.31 -22.06 -20.15
CA LEU A 18 29.94 -21.35 -18.92
C LEU A 18 30.46 -19.91 -19.05
N GLY A 19 29.79 -19.11 -19.88
CA GLY A 19 30.20 -17.73 -20.08
C GLY A 19 29.30 -16.98 -21.05
N ALA A 20 28.07 -16.67 -20.64
CA ALA A 20 27.26 -15.54 -21.13
C ALA A 20 25.83 -15.50 -20.54
N LEU A 21 25.65 -15.69 -19.23
CA LEU A 21 24.32 -15.46 -18.58
C LEU A 21 24.38 -14.54 -17.34
N CYS A 22 25.53 -13.90 -17.05
CA CYS A 22 25.68 -12.98 -15.92
C CYS A 22 25.49 -11.50 -16.30
N GLY A 23 24.56 -11.18 -17.20
CA GLY A 23 24.38 -9.81 -17.72
C GLY A 23 23.04 -9.15 -17.42
N MET A 24 22.09 -9.88 -16.84
CA MET A 24 20.76 -9.35 -16.49
C MET A 24 20.56 -9.48 -14.99
N GLY A 25 21.36 -8.72 -14.23
CA GLY A 25 20.96 -8.40 -12.87
C GLY A 25 19.64 -7.62 -12.92
N PRO A 26 18.72 -7.79 -11.95
CA PRO A 26 17.55 -6.94 -11.88
C PRO A 26 18.02 -5.49 -11.90
N ALA A 27 17.41 -4.67 -12.76
CA ALA A 27 17.65 -3.24 -12.77
C ALA A 27 17.33 -2.73 -11.35
N PHE A 28 18.37 -2.46 -10.55
CA PHE A 28 18.20 -1.85 -9.26
C PHE A 28 17.60 -0.48 -9.51
N ALA A 29 16.41 -0.23 -8.95
CA ALA A 29 15.81 1.08 -9.00
C ALA A 29 16.82 2.09 -8.44
N GLU A 30 17.01 3.21 -9.15
CA GLU A 30 17.86 4.28 -8.66
C GLU A 30 17.28 4.77 -7.32
N PRO A 31 18.14 5.07 -6.32
CA PRO A 31 17.66 5.59 -5.06
C PRO A 31 16.94 6.94 -5.28
N PRO A 32 15.91 7.26 -4.48
CA PRO A 32 15.22 8.53 -4.58
C PRO A 32 16.17 9.72 -4.43
N THR A 33 15.93 10.75 -5.22
CA THR A 33 16.66 12.01 -5.22
C THR A 33 16.29 12.89 -4.03
N ALA A 34 17.15 13.86 -3.71
CA ALA A 34 16.87 14.87 -2.69
C ALA A 34 15.58 15.66 -2.97
N ASP A 35 15.30 15.94 -4.25
CA ASP A 35 14.09 16.65 -4.67
C ASP A 35 12.84 15.80 -4.44
N GLU A 36 12.90 14.49 -4.71
CA GLU A 36 11.82 13.56 -4.39
C GLU A 36 11.56 13.51 -2.89
N PHE A 37 12.61 13.44 -2.06
CA PHE A 37 12.43 13.50 -0.61
C PHE A 37 11.74 14.78 -0.15
N ARG A 38 12.07 15.96 -0.70
CA ARG A 38 11.37 17.21 -0.34
C ARG A 38 9.88 17.20 -0.66
N THR A 39 9.42 16.34 -1.58
CA THR A 39 7.98 16.19 -1.84
C THR A 39 7.21 15.64 -0.63
N LEU A 40 7.89 14.96 0.31
CA LEU A 40 7.30 14.46 1.56
C LEU A 40 6.77 15.59 2.45
N ASP A 41 7.29 16.82 2.33
CA ASP A 41 6.77 17.98 3.05
C ASP A 41 5.38 18.41 2.59
N THR A 42 5.01 18.04 1.36
CA THR A 42 3.70 18.36 0.80
C THR A 42 2.63 17.32 1.13
N VAL A 43 3.00 16.18 1.74
CA VAL A 43 2.05 15.09 2.02
C VAL A 43 0.87 15.55 2.90
N PRO A 44 1.07 16.29 4.01
CA PRO A 44 -0.04 16.81 4.81
C PRO A 44 -0.98 17.71 4.01
N ASP A 45 -0.44 18.60 3.17
CA ASP A 45 -1.24 19.51 2.34
C ASP A 45 -2.04 18.75 1.27
N ARG A 46 -1.44 17.73 0.65
CA ARG A 46 -2.13 16.85 -0.31
C ARG A 46 -3.28 16.09 0.36
N MET A 47 -3.07 15.60 1.59
CA MET A 47 -4.11 14.92 2.36
C MET A 47 -5.23 15.89 2.75
N ALA A 48 -4.89 17.11 3.18
CA ALA A 48 -5.87 18.16 3.47
C ALA A 48 -6.72 18.48 2.24
N ALA A 49 -6.10 18.62 1.07
CA ALA A 49 -6.80 18.83 -0.20
C ALA A 49 -7.77 17.70 -0.57
N CYS A 50 -7.46 16.44 -0.21
CA CYS A 50 -8.41 15.33 -0.39
C CYS A 50 -9.68 15.51 0.48
N SER A 51 -9.53 16.01 1.71
CA SER A 51 -10.66 16.25 2.63
C SER A 51 -11.49 17.46 2.22
N ASP A 52 -10.84 18.56 1.80
CA ASP A 52 -11.51 19.81 1.44
C ASP A 52 -12.46 19.64 0.24
N ALA A 53 -12.12 18.73 -0.68
CA ALA A 53 -12.96 18.42 -1.84
C ALA A 53 -14.37 17.89 -1.48
N GLY A 54 -14.56 17.39 -0.26
CA GLY A 54 -15.82 16.82 0.23
C GLY A 54 -16.54 17.67 1.28
N ALA A 55 -16.02 18.85 1.65
CA ALA A 55 -16.50 19.62 2.81
C ALA A 55 -18.01 19.91 2.76
N ASP A 56 -18.51 20.42 1.63
CA ASP A 56 -19.93 20.75 1.43
C ASP A 56 -20.86 19.54 1.65
N ALA A 57 -20.40 18.33 1.30
CA ALA A 57 -21.18 17.12 1.49
C ALA A 57 -21.35 16.77 2.97
N TYR A 58 -20.32 16.97 3.79
CA TYR A 58 -20.41 16.77 5.24
C TYR A 58 -21.34 17.79 5.90
N GLU A 59 -21.34 19.04 5.44
CA GLU A 59 -22.25 20.08 5.93
C GLU A 59 -23.71 19.83 5.55
N SER A 60 -23.97 19.12 4.44
CA SER A 60 -25.33 18.83 3.96
C SER A 60 -26.15 17.94 4.91
N GLY A 61 -25.49 17.10 5.72
CA GLY A 61 -26.13 16.06 6.53
C GLY A 61 -26.77 14.93 5.71
N ASP A 62 -26.65 14.95 4.38
CA ASP A 62 -27.19 13.92 3.49
C ASP A 62 -26.27 12.70 3.46
N ALA A 63 -26.78 11.56 3.94
CA ALA A 63 -26.01 10.34 4.08
C ALA A 63 -25.46 9.80 2.75
N GLU A 64 -26.13 10.01 1.62
CA GLU A 64 -25.65 9.57 0.32
C GLU A 64 -24.53 10.46 -0.20
N GLN A 65 -24.68 11.78 -0.06
CA GLN A 65 -23.63 12.73 -0.42
C GLN A 65 -22.38 12.53 0.43
N ILE A 66 -22.53 12.32 1.74
CA ILE A 66 -21.42 12.03 2.65
C ILE A 66 -20.66 10.77 2.21
N ARG A 67 -21.37 9.68 1.90
CA ARG A 67 -20.71 8.45 1.41
C ARG A 67 -19.95 8.69 0.11
N LYS A 68 -20.57 9.40 -0.84
CA LYS A 68 -19.92 9.71 -2.13
C LYS A 68 -18.67 10.58 -1.96
N ALA A 69 -18.71 11.57 -1.08
CA ALA A 69 -17.55 12.39 -0.75
C ALA A 69 -16.44 11.55 -0.11
N MET A 70 -16.81 10.66 0.82
CA MET A 70 -15.87 9.75 1.49
C MET A 70 -15.22 8.75 0.53
N ASP A 71 -15.95 8.20 -0.43
CA ASP A 71 -15.38 7.36 -1.49
C ASP A 71 -14.36 8.13 -2.34
N GLY A 72 -14.66 9.40 -2.66
CA GLY A 72 -13.74 10.29 -3.36
C GLY A 72 -12.46 10.57 -2.56
N GLU A 73 -12.60 10.85 -1.26
CA GLU A 73 -11.47 11.07 -0.35
C GLU A 73 -10.60 9.81 -0.22
N ILE A 74 -11.22 8.63 -0.06
CA ILE A 74 -10.52 7.33 -0.03
C ILE A 74 -9.73 7.08 -1.32
N ALA A 75 -10.32 7.37 -2.48
CA ALA A 75 -9.63 7.26 -3.76
C ALA A 75 -8.43 8.23 -3.84
N CYS A 76 -8.61 9.48 -3.41
CA CYS A 76 -7.56 10.49 -3.36
C CYS A 76 -6.39 10.07 -2.45
N LEU A 77 -6.67 9.59 -1.23
CA LEU A 77 -5.67 9.08 -0.31
C LEU A 77 -4.94 7.85 -0.88
N THR A 78 -5.66 6.95 -1.56
CA THR A 78 -5.06 5.77 -2.21
C THR A 78 -4.04 6.18 -3.27
N VAL A 79 -4.30 7.24 -4.05
CA VAL A 79 -3.34 7.79 -5.01
C VAL A 79 -2.09 8.34 -4.32
N ILE A 80 -2.25 9.05 -3.20
CA ILE A 80 -1.09 9.53 -2.41
C ILE A 80 -0.24 8.35 -1.93
N ALA A 81 -0.88 7.32 -1.37
CA ALA A 81 -0.17 6.11 -0.95
C ALA A 81 0.54 5.42 -2.12
N ALA A 82 -0.11 5.35 -3.29
CA ALA A 82 0.46 4.81 -4.52
C ALA A 82 1.70 5.57 -4.98
N ASP A 83 1.65 6.89 -4.99
CA ASP A 83 2.77 7.75 -5.36
C ASP A 83 3.96 7.55 -4.42
N LEU A 84 3.71 7.50 -3.10
CA LEU A 84 4.76 7.22 -2.11
C LEU A 84 5.36 5.83 -2.31
N GLY A 85 4.50 4.82 -2.50
CA GLY A 85 4.91 3.44 -2.76
C GLY A 85 5.79 3.31 -4.00
N LYS A 86 5.39 3.94 -5.10
CA LYS A 86 6.11 3.89 -6.38
C LYS A 86 7.45 4.64 -6.33
N THR A 87 7.49 5.75 -5.62
CA THR A 87 8.68 6.61 -5.57
C THR A 87 9.74 6.05 -4.64
N PHE A 88 9.35 5.57 -3.46
CA PHE A 88 10.30 5.26 -2.38
C PHE A 88 10.49 3.78 -2.09
N TYR A 89 9.69 2.89 -2.67
CA TYR A 89 9.80 1.45 -2.42
C TYR A 89 10.09 0.69 -3.72
N GLY A 90 10.79 -0.44 -3.58
CA GLY A 90 11.00 -1.36 -4.70
C GLY A 90 9.68 -1.96 -5.20
N ALA A 91 9.64 -2.34 -6.47
CA ALA A 91 8.44 -2.87 -7.14
C ALA A 91 7.79 -4.07 -6.43
N GLU A 92 8.57 -4.86 -5.69
CA GLU A 92 8.10 -6.06 -4.98
C GLU A 92 7.66 -5.78 -3.53
N ALA A 93 7.86 -4.58 -3.00
CA ALA A 93 7.68 -4.27 -1.57
C ALA A 93 6.25 -4.53 -1.07
N PHE A 94 5.26 -4.41 -1.95
CA PHE A 94 3.84 -4.59 -1.65
C PHE A 94 3.22 -5.76 -2.43
N GLY A 95 4.05 -6.60 -3.06
CA GLY A 95 3.65 -7.65 -3.99
C GLY A 95 3.33 -7.14 -5.40
N ALA A 96 2.88 -8.06 -6.26
CA ALA A 96 2.80 -7.85 -7.72
C ALA A 96 1.93 -6.66 -8.18
N ASP A 97 0.91 -6.29 -7.39
CA ASP A 97 -0.02 -5.20 -7.71
C ASP A 97 0.36 -3.87 -7.02
N GLY A 98 1.53 -3.80 -6.39
CA GLY A 98 1.96 -2.65 -5.61
C GLY A 98 1.06 -2.36 -4.41
N ILE A 99 1.23 -1.16 -3.84
CA ILE A 99 0.48 -0.72 -2.66
C ILE A 99 -1.01 -0.56 -2.95
N GLU A 100 -1.41 -0.15 -4.17
CA GLU A 100 -2.82 -0.05 -4.55
C GLU A 100 -3.53 -1.41 -4.46
N GLY A 101 -2.90 -2.47 -4.98
CA GLY A 101 -3.45 -3.82 -4.86
C GLY A 101 -3.43 -4.34 -3.43
N ALA A 102 -2.40 -4.02 -2.64
CA ALA A 102 -2.37 -4.35 -1.22
C ALA A 102 -3.53 -3.68 -0.45
N LEU A 103 -3.75 -2.39 -0.66
CA LEU A 103 -4.86 -1.63 -0.07
C LEU A 103 -6.22 -2.17 -0.53
N LYS A 104 -6.38 -2.47 -1.82
CA LYS A 104 -7.60 -3.09 -2.35
C LYS A 104 -7.91 -4.43 -1.69
N ARG A 105 -6.90 -5.27 -1.44
CA ARG A 105 -7.08 -6.55 -0.72
C ARG A 105 -7.44 -6.35 0.75
N LEU A 106 -7.03 -5.24 1.37
CA LEU A 106 -7.36 -4.90 2.75
C LEU A 106 -8.73 -4.24 2.92
N ARG A 107 -9.25 -3.57 1.87
CA ARG A 107 -10.52 -2.84 1.90
C ARG A 107 -11.68 -3.67 2.47
N ASP A 108 -11.96 -4.82 1.86
CA ASP A 108 -13.08 -5.68 2.24
C ASP A 108 -12.95 -6.26 3.66
N PRO A 109 -11.81 -6.87 4.07
CA PRO A 109 -11.69 -7.39 5.43
C PRO A 109 -11.73 -6.30 6.51
N LEU A 110 -11.11 -5.13 6.26
CA LEU A 110 -11.21 -4.00 7.20
C LEU A 110 -12.64 -3.44 7.26
N GLY A 111 -13.30 -3.29 6.11
CA GLY A 111 -14.68 -2.84 6.03
C GLY A 111 -15.62 -3.74 6.83
N ARG A 112 -15.48 -5.07 6.69
CA ARG A 112 -16.25 -6.04 7.52
C ARG A 112 -15.95 -5.89 9.00
N LEU A 113 -14.69 -5.75 9.39
CA LEU A 113 -14.30 -5.59 10.78
C LEU A 113 -14.93 -4.33 11.39
N TYR A 114 -14.79 -3.18 10.72
CA TYR A 114 -15.36 -1.93 11.20
C TYR A 114 -16.88 -1.94 11.19
N ALA A 115 -17.51 -2.55 10.17
CA ALA A 115 -18.96 -2.73 10.15
C ALA A 115 -19.44 -3.53 11.36
N THR A 116 -18.80 -4.66 11.68
CA THR A 116 -19.17 -5.47 12.85
C THR A 116 -18.96 -4.73 14.17
N VAL A 117 -17.84 -4.03 14.34
CA VAL A 117 -17.57 -3.24 15.56
C VAL A 117 -18.64 -2.17 15.78
N GLN A 118 -19.10 -1.53 14.71
CA GLN A 118 -20.03 -0.41 14.81
C GLN A 118 -21.50 -0.83 14.85
N ASN A 119 -21.89 -1.87 14.12
CA ASN A 119 -23.30 -2.22 13.91
C ASN A 119 -23.77 -3.44 14.73
N ASP A 120 -22.86 -4.33 15.13
CA ASP A 120 -23.21 -5.58 15.83
C ASP A 120 -22.90 -5.62 17.36
N PRO A 121 -22.73 -4.51 18.12
CA PRO A 121 -22.59 -4.64 19.56
C PRO A 121 -23.90 -5.13 20.20
N VAL A 122 -23.81 -6.14 21.08
CA VAL A 122 -24.94 -6.76 21.80
C VAL A 122 -25.80 -5.71 22.55
N ALA A 123 -25.19 -4.61 22.98
CA ALA A 123 -25.85 -3.52 23.69
C ALA A 123 -26.74 -2.61 22.79
N CYS A 124 -26.64 -2.72 21.47
CA CYS A 124 -27.21 -1.76 20.48
C CYS A 124 -28.50 -2.25 19.79
N ALA A 125 -29.08 -3.39 20.19
CA ALA A 125 -30.23 -3.94 19.49
C ALA A 125 -31.53 -3.11 19.70
N PRO A 126 -32.31 -2.78 18.64
CA PRO A 126 -32.19 -3.25 17.25
C PRO A 126 -31.79 -2.17 16.21
N ALA A 127 -31.30 -0.98 16.58
CA ALA A 127 -31.15 0.09 15.60
C ALA A 127 -29.98 1.03 15.88
N CYS A 128 -28.77 0.56 15.63
CA CYS A 128 -27.62 1.43 15.39
C CYS A 128 -27.54 1.59 13.84
N GLY A 129 -28.33 2.55 13.31
CA GLY A 129 -28.71 2.69 11.89
C GLY A 129 -27.68 3.28 10.90
N THR A 130 -28.12 3.92 9.81
CA THR A 130 -27.32 4.42 8.66
C THR A 130 -26.05 5.21 9.01
N LEU A 131 -26.04 5.90 10.16
CA LEU A 131 -24.87 6.63 10.67
C LEU A 131 -23.65 5.71 10.92
N TYR A 132 -23.88 4.47 11.36
CA TYR A 132 -22.81 3.52 11.66
C TYR A 132 -22.19 2.91 10.40
N THR A 133 -22.90 2.90 9.27
CA THR A 133 -22.33 2.56 7.95
C THR A 133 -21.35 3.65 7.48
N ILE A 134 -21.72 4.93 7.63
CA ILE A 134 -20.81 6.05 7.35
C ILE A 134 -19.59 5.97 8.28
N GLN A 135 -19.80 5.62 9.55
CA GLN A 135 -18.72 5.49 10.50
C GLN A 135 -17.77 4.33 10.20
N SER A 136 -18.26 3.21 9.68
CA SER A 136 -17.37 2.11 9.24
C SER A 136 -16.51 2.50 8.05
N GLU A 137 -17.04 3.30 7.12
CA GLU A 137 -16.28 3.84 5.99
C GLU A 137 -15.22 4.85 6.45
N ASP A 138 -15.59 5.73 7.40
CA ASP A 138 -14.67 6.70 8.00
C ASP A 138 -13.48 6.01 8.68
N MET A 139 -13.66 4.81 9.25
CA MET A 139 -12.55 4.06 9.83
C MET A 139 -11.53 3.61 8.79
N TYR A 140 -11.96 3.18 7.61
CA TYR A 140 -11.01 2.84 6.55
C TYR A 140 -10.29 4.09 6.01
N ARG A 141 -11.02 5.20 5.85
CA ARG A 141 -10.42 6.50 5.48
C ARG A 141 -9.34 6.93 6.48
N ARG A 142 -9.63 6.84 7.79
CA ARG A 142 -8.65 7.16 8.83
C ARG A 142 -7.45 6.22 8.82
N PHE A 143 -7.68 4.92 8.59
CA PHE A 143 -6.59 3.96 8.41
C PHE A 143 -5.65 4.38 7.26
N LEU A 144 -6.19 4.77 6.10
CA LEU A 144 -5.37 5.25 4.99
C LEU A 144 -4.60 6.51 5.35
N ALA A 145 -5.25 7.48 5.99
CA ALA A 145 -4.61 8.73 6.41
C ALA A 145 -3.43 8.45 7.36
N THR A 146 -3.64 7.60 8.38
CA THR A 146 -2.57 7.19 9.31
C THR A 146 -1.45 6.48 8.59
N LEU A 147 -1.75 5.53 7.69
CA LEU A 147 -0.73 4.81 6.92
C LEU A 147 0.13 5.76 6.08
N ILE A 148 -0.47 6.75 5.43
CA ILE A 148 0.24 7.73 4.60
C ILE A 148 1.18 8.59 5.46
N LEU A 149 0.71 9.04 6.63
CA LEU A 149 1.54 9.80 7.57
C LEU A 149 2.69 8.94 8.09
N ASP A 150 2.43 7.71 8.52
CA ASP A 150 3.46 6.79 9.02
C ASP A 150 4.52 6.51 7.95
N ILE A 151 4.11 6.26 6.70
CA ILE A 151 5.03 6.09 5.57
C ILE A 151 5.85 7.36 5.37
N SER A 152 5.20 8.51 5.30
CA SER A 152 5.86 9.79 5.05
C SER A 152 6.86 10.14 6.14
N GLU A 153 6.50 10.00 7.41
CA GLU A 153 7.37 10.27 8.56
C GLU A 153 8.57 9.33 8.55
N ARG A 154 8.34 8.02 8.36
CA ARG A 154 9.41 7.04 8.27
C ARG A 154 10.40 7.35 7.13
N LEU A 155 9.89 7.77 5.98
CA LEU A 155 10.72 8.17 4.84
C LEU A 155 11.49 9.47 5.10
N LYS A 156 10.93 10.40 5.88
CA LYS A 156 11.66 11.59 6.34
C LYS A 156 12.78 11.24 7.32
N ASP A 157 12.57 10.29 8.23
CA ASP A 157 13.63 9.84 9.15
C ASP A 157 14.83 9.25 8.39
N ASP A 158 14.57 8.54 7.29
CA ASP A 158 15.59 7.91 6.46
C ASP A 158 16.12 8.86 5.34
N SER A 159 15.65 10.13 5.30
CA SER A 159 15.94 11.09 4.22
C SER A 159 17.24 11.87 4.42
N PRO A 160 18.09 12.01 3.38
CA PRO A 160 19.32 12.81 3.45
C PRO A 160 19.09 14.33 3.57
N VAL A 161 17.84 14.81 3.39
CA VAL A 161 17.47 16.24 3.48
C VAL A 161 16.61 16.58 4.70
N HIS A 162 16.20 15.59 5.49
CA HIS A 162 15.39 15.79 6.70
C HIS A 162 16.05 15.24 7.96
N SER A 163 17.08 14.39 7.83
CA SER A 163 17.87 13.92 8.96
C SER A 163 18.81 15.03 9.47
N GLU A 164 18.33 15.84 10.41
CA GLU A 164 19.15 16.68 11.32
C GLU A 164 19.11 16.14 12.75
#